data_AF-A0A952BWP9-F1
#
_entry.id   AF-A0A952BWP9-F1
#
_cell.length_a   1.000
_cell.length_b   1.000
_cell.length_c   1.000
_cell.angle_alpha   90.00
_cell.angle_beta   90.00
_cell.angle_gamma   90.00
#
_symmetry.space_group_name_H-M   'P 1'
#
loop_
_entity.id
_entity.type
_entity.pdbx_description
1 polymer ?
#
loop_
_entity_poly.entity_id
_entity_poly.type
_entity_poly.pdbx_seq_one_letter_code
_entity_poly.pdbx_strand_id
1 'polypeptide(L)'
;MAEVLLRELDPLFEDRQSIKEFKEKGKTISSEALAIAIRELQKKPDIEKSSVLNTILNESEDEAVKKAAIQELVRMKSSELTDILATYLRKNQTNSPAKVEAIRALGKAAIKRYLDRK
;
A
#
# COMPACT_ATOMS: atom_id res chain seq x y z
N MET A 1 -14.30 6.46 3.55
CA MET A 1 -13.11 5.60 3.62
C MET A 1 -13.15 4.46 2.61
N ALA A 2 -14.24 3.68 2.46
CA ALA A 2 -14.24 2.51 1.55
C ALA A 2 -14.28 2.79 0.03
N GLU A 3 -14.82 3.94 -0.41
CA GLU A 3 -15.20 4.13 -1.83
C GLU A 3 -14.01 4.35 -2.79
N VAL A 4 -13.00 5.11 -2.36
CA VAL A 4 -11.77 5.34 -3.14
C VAL A 4 -10.94 4.05 -3.24
N LEU A 5 -10.78 3.35 -2.11
CA LEU A 5 -10.14 2.03 -2.05
C LEU A 5 -10.81 1.03 -2.99
N LEU A 6 -12.14 0.94 -2.96
CA LEU A 6 -12.89 0.04 -3.84
C LEU A 6 -12.63 0.36 -5.32
N ARG A 7 -12.69 1.63 -5.70
CA ARG A 7 -12.46 2.05 -7.09
C ARG A 7 -11.05 1.72 -7.58
N GLU A 8 -10.04 1.92 -6.74
CA GLU A 8 -8.65 1.62 -7.11
C GLU A 8 -8.35 0.11 -7.14
N LEU A 9 -9.12 -0.67 -6.39
CA LEU A 9 -8.98 -2.12 -6.35
C LEU A 9 -9.76 -2.82 -7.49
N ASP A 10 -10.87 -2.26 -7.97
CA ASP A 10 -11.72 -2.87 -9.01
C ASP A 10 -10.93 -3.48 -10.20
N PRO A 11 -9.93 -2.81 -10.81
CA PRO A 11 -9.15 -3.37 -11.93
C PRO A 11 -8.28 -4.59 -11.58
N LEU A 12 -7.91 -4.75 -10.31
CA LEU A 12 -7.11 -5.90 -9.84
C LEU A 12 -7.95 -7.18 -9.76
N PHE A 13 -9.28 -7.03 -9.72
CA PHE A 13 -10.20 -8.08 -9.28
C PHE A 13 -11.33 -8.37 -10.27
N GLU A 14 -11.15 -8.06 -11.55
CA GLU A 14 -12.10 -8.42 -12.63
C GLU A 14 -12.56 -9.89 -12.58
N ASP A 15 -11.81 -10.78 -11.91
CA ASP A 15 -12.10 -12.21 -11.82
C ASP A 15 -12.30 -12.79 -10.40
N ARG A 16 -12.63 -12.01 -9.34
CA ARG A 16 -12.83 -12.61 -7.99
C ARG A 16 -14.07 -12.13 -7.24
N GLN A 17 -15.07 -13.03 -7.25
CA GLN A 17 -16.29 -13.14 -6.44
C GLN A 17 -16.15 -12.62 -4.99
N SER A 18 -14.96 -12.74 -4.40
CA SER A 18 -14.66 -12.32 -3.03
C SER A 18 -14.90 -10.83 -2.75
N ILE A 19 -14.55 -9.89 -3.65
CA ILE A 19 -14.81 -8.45 -3.44
C ILE A 19 -16.24 -8.06 -3.81
N LYS A 20 -16.86 -8.72 -4.79
CA LYS A 20 -18.30 -8.57 -5.06
C LYS A 20 -19.11 -8.90 -3.81
N GLU A 21 -18.76 -9.96 -3.09
CA GLU A 21 -19.40 -10.31 -1.82
C GLU A 21 -19.18 -9.27 -0.70
N PHE A 22 -18.03 -8.58 -0.67
CA PHE A 22 -17.78 -7.46 0.25
C PHE A 22 -18.61 -6.22 -0.13
N LYS A 23 -18.72 -5.91 -1.43
CA LYS A 23 -19.52 -4.80 -1.98
C LYS A 23 -21.02 -4.99 -1.75
N GLU A 24 -21.55 -6.18 -2.01
CA GLU A 24 -22.98 -6.50 -1.86
C GLU A 24 -23.47 -6.47 -0.41
N LYS A 25 -22.57 -6.69 0.56
CA LYS A 25 -22.91 -6.71 1.99
C LYS A 25 -22.73 -5.37 2.71
N GLY A 26 -22.32 -4.31 2.00
CA GLY A 26 -22.09 -2.98 2.60
C GLY A 26 -20.99 -2.96 3.66
N LYS A 27 -20.05 -3.90 3.62
CA LYS A 27 -18.98 -4.04 4.61
C LYS A 27 -17.72 -3.28 4.17
N THR A 28 -17.00 -2.72 5.13
CA THR A 28 -15.62 -2.24 4.95
C THR A 28 -14.76 -3.36 4.38
N ILE A 29 -13.83 -3.05 3.48
CA ILE A 29 -12.91 -4.04 2.93
C ILE A 29 -12.10 -4.65 4.08
N SER A 30 -12.10 -5.97 4.21
CA SER A 30 -11.37 -6.64 5.30
C SER A 30 -9.86 -6.54 5.08
N SER A 31 -9.09 -6.59 6.18
CA SER A 31 -7.63 -6.67 6.12
C SER A 31 -7.12 -7.83 5.26
N GLU A 32 -7.85 -8.96 5.28
CA GLU A 32 -7.53 -10.13 4.48
C GLU A 32 -7.70 -9.87 2.97
N ALA A 33 -8.77 -9.18 2.57
CA ALA A 33 -8.96 -8.78 1.18
C ALA A 33 -7.87 -7.79 0.71
N LEU A 34 -7.46 -6.85 1.58
CA LEU A 34 -6.34 -5.93 1.27
C LEU A 34 -5.00 -6.67 1.16
N ALA A 35 -4.74 -7.67 2.01
CA ALA A 35 -3.54 -8.49 1.90
C ALA A 35 -3.52 -9.31 0.59
N ILE A 36 -4.67 -9.83 0.17
CA ILE A 36 -4.82 -10.50 -1.13
C ILE A 36 -4.58 -9.50 -2.26
N ALA A 37 -5.10 -8.27 -2.17
CA ALA A 37 -4.89 -7.21 -3.15
C ALA A 37 -3.41 -6.91 -3.38
N ILE A 38 -2.65 -6.75 -2.30
CA ILE A 38 -1.21 -6.50 -2.36
C ILE A 38 -0.50 -7.65 -3.08
N ARG A 39 -0.91 -8.91 -2.86
CA ARG A 39 -0.33 -10.07 -3.56
C ARG A 39 -0.69 -10.11 -5.04
N GLU A 40 -1.93 -9.78 -5.42
CA GLU A 40 -2.34 -9.76 -6.83
C GLU A 40 -1.70 -8.60 -7.60
N LEU A 41 -1.49 -7.44 -6.95
CA LEU A 41 -0.70 -6.33 -7.49
C LEU A 41 0.70 -6.77 -7.94
N GLN A 42 1.31 -7.76 -7.28
CA GLN A 42 2.63 -8.27 -7.68
C GLN A 42 2.62 -8.88 -9.08
N LYS A 43 1.49 -9.46 -9.50
CA LYS A 43 1.36 -10.22 -10.75
C LYS A 43 0.93 -9.37 -11.95
N LYS A 44 0.34 -8.18 -11.75
CA LYS A 44 -0.16 -7.32 -12.83
C LYS A 44 0.83 -6.19 -13.16
N PRO A 45 1.53 -6.18 -14.30
CA PRO A 45 2.48 -5.11 -14.63
C PRO A 45 1.80 -3.79 -15.04
N ASP A 46 0.59 -3.84 -15.58
CA ASP A 46 -0.08 -2.71 -16.25
C ASP A 46 -0.89 -1.79 -15.32
N ILE A 47 -0.84 -2.01 -14.01
CA ILE A 47 -1.58 -1.22 -13.02
C ILE A 47 -0.62 -0.27 -12.32
N GLU A 48 -1.07 0.97 -12.12
CA GLU A 48 -0.38 1.98 -11.32
C GLU A 48 -0.39 1.60 -9.83
N LYS A 49 0.52 0.70 -9.45
CA LYS A 49 0.54 0.07 -8.11
C LYS A 49 0.83 1.06 -6.99
N SER A 50 1.59 2.14 -7.28
CA SER A 50 1.96 3.15 -6.28
C SER A 50 0.74 3.86 -5.70
N SER A 51 -0.23 4.25 -6.53
CA SER A 51 -1.47 4.88 -6.07
C SER A 51 -2.26 3.94 -5.17
N VAL A 52 -2.49 2.70 -5.63
CA VAL A 52 -3.23 1.69 -4.86
C VAL A 52 -2.59 1.43 -3.49
N LEU A 53 -1.28 1.23 -3.46
CA LEU A 53 -0.55 0.97 -2.22
C LEU A 53 -0.55 2.20 -1.30
N ASN A 54 -0.50 3.41 -1.84
CA ASN A 54 -0.64 4.65 -1.08
C ASN A 54 -2.03 4.75 -0.44
N THR A 55 -3.09 4.42 -1.17
CA THR A 55 -4.45 4.41 -0.63
C THR A 55 -4.59 3.36 0.46
N ILE A 56 -4.11 2.13 0.25
CA ILE A 56 -4.09 1.07 1.27
C ILE A 56 -3.34 1.53 2.53
N LEU A 57 -2.19 2.18 2.37
CA LEU A 57 -1.38 2.68 3.48
C LEU A 57 -2.11 3.73 4.34
N ASN A 58 -2.92 4.60 3.72
CA ASN A 58 -3.58 5.70 4.41
C ASN A 58 -4.99 5.34 4.93
N GLU A 59 -5.70 4.44 4.27
CA GLU A 59 -7.11 4.13 4.57
C GLU A 59 -7.29 2.81 5.34
N SER A 60 -6.31 1.90 5.32
CA SER A 60 -6.38 0.68 6.13
C SER A 60 -6.28 1.02 7.62
N GLU A 61 -7.06 0.37 8.48
CA GLU A 61 -6.88 0.44 9.93
C GLU A 61 -5.83 -0.56 10.43
N ASP A 62 -5.58 -1.62 9.64
CA ASP A 62 -4.69 -2.71 10.00
C ASP A 62 -3.22 -2.38 9.72
N GLU A 63 -2.42 -2.39 10.78
CA GLU A 63 -0.98 -2.09 10.72
C GLU A 63 -0.16 -3.14 9.94
N ALA A 64 -0.58 -4.41 9.92
CA ALA A 64 0.08 -5.44 9.13
C ALA A 64 -0.16 -5.20 7.63
N VAL A 65 -1.36 -4.78 7.25
CA VAL A 65 -1.69 -4.39 5.87
C VAL A 65 -0.91 -3.16 5.45
N LYS A 66 -0.87 -2.11 6.29
CA LYS A 66 -0.05 -0.91 6.03
C LYS A 66 1.42 -1.26 5.84
N LYS A 67 1.96 -2.11 6.71
CA LYS A 67 3.34 -2.60 6.63
C LYS A 67 3.59 -3.34 5.32
N ALA A 68 2.67 -4.22 4.90
CA ALA A 68 2.78 -4.93 3.63
C ALA A 68 2.77 -3.96 2.43
N ALA A 69 1.94 -2.91 2.47
CA ALA A 69 1.91 -1.89 1.42
C ALA A 69 3.26 -1.14 1.30
N ILE A 70 3.86 -0.76 2.44
CA ILE A 70 5.18 -0.12 2.47
C ILE A 70 6.25 -1.04 1.88
N GLN A 71 6.25 -2.31 2.27
CA GLN A 71 7.23 -3.29 1.79
C GLN A 71 7.11 -3.50 0.28
N GLU A 72 5.89 -3.52 -0.25
CA GLU A 72 5.65 -3.64 -1.68
C GLU A 72 6.12 -2.40 -2.45
N LEU A 73 5.86 -1.19 -1.94
CA LEU A 73 6.39 0.06 -2.52
C LEU A 73 7.93 0.04 -2.62
N VAL A 74 8.61 -0.49 -1.61
CA VAL A 74 10.07 -0.67 -1.61
C VAL A 74 10.50 -1.72 -2.63
N ARG A 75 9.81 -2.87 -2.67
CA ARG A 75 10.13 -3.99 -3.57
C ARG A 75 10.06 -3.57 -5.03
N MET A 76 9.02 -2.83 -5.41
CA MET A 76 8.83 -2.35 -6.78
C MET A 76 9.73 -1.17 -7.15
N LYS A 77 10.56 -0.67 -6.21
CA LYS A 77 11.41 0.52 -6.38
C LYS A 77 10.63 1.74 -6.88
N SER A 78 9.44 1.97 -6.31
CA SER A 78 8.58 3.09 -6.72
C SER A 78 9.37 4.41 -6.69
N SER A 79 9.29 5.18 -7.78
CA SER A 79 9.87 6.54 -7.86
C SER A 79 9.23 7.47 -6.82
N GLU A 80 7.97 7.24 -6.47
CA GLU A 80 7.17 8.01 -5.53
C GLU A 80 7.34 7.56 -4.07
N LEU A 81 8.13 6.50 -3.81
CA LEU A 81 8.30 5.91 -2.47
C LEU A 81 8.64 6.99 -1.42
N THR A 82 9.53 7.91 -1.75
CA THR A 82 9.96 8.96 -0.81
C THR A 82 8.80 9.88 -0.44
N ASP A 83 8.02 10.32 -1.42
CA ASP A 83 6.96 11.32 -1.22
C ASP A 83 5.76 10.71 -0.50
N ILE A 84 5.38 9.48 -0.87
CA ILE A 84 4.34 8.70 -0.19
C ILE A 84 4.68 8.52 1.29
N LEU A 85 5.87 7.99 1.59
CA LEU A 85 6.25 7.70 2.98
C LEU A 85 6.48 8.99 3.79
N ALA A 86 7.05 10.04 3.21
CA ALA A 86 7.20 11.32 3.90
C ALA A 86 5.83 11.93 4.24
N THR A 87 4.87 11.86 3.31
CA THR A 87 3.50 12.34 3.54
C THR A 87 2.81 11.51 4.63
N TYR A 88 2.90 10.19 4.57
CA TYR A 88 2.37 9.29 5.59
C TYR A 88 2.92 9.61 6.99
N LEU A 89 4.24 9.79 7.11
CA LEU A 89 4.91 10.10 8.38
C LEU A 89 4.53 11.47 8.96
N ARG A 90 4.27 12.48 8.11
CA ARG A 90 3.80 13.80 8.56
C ARG A 90 2.39 13.73 9.14
N LYS A 91 1.52 12.91 8.54
CA LYS A 91 0.12 12.73 8.96
C LYS A 91 -0.01 11.84 10.20
N ASN A 92 0.81 10.79 10.32
CA ASN A 92 0.74 9.82 11.41
C ASN A 92 1.76 10.13 12.52
N GLN A 93 1.31 10.85 13.55
CA GLN A 93 2.16 11.23 14.69
C GLN A 93 2.33 10.12 15.72
N THR A 94 1.37 9.20 15.83
CA THR A 94 1.40 8.05 16.74
C THR A 94 2.54 7.09 16.41
N ASN A 95 3.18 6.53 17.44
CA ASN A 95 4.19 5.49 17.24
C ASN A 95 3.50 4.16 16.87
N SER A 96 3.78 3.62 15.69
CA SER A 96 3.16 2.40 15.19
C SER A 96 4.15 1.50 14.44
N PRO A 97 3.87 0.19 14.32
CA PRO A 97 4.70 -0.71 13.52
C PRO A 97 4.89 -0.25 12.07
N ALA A 98 3.83 0.26 11.42
CA ALA A 98 3.92 0.77 10.06
C ALA A 98 4.77 2.06 9.97
N LYS A 99 4.70 2.95 10.97
CA LYS A 99 5.57 4.14 11.06
C LYS A 99 7.05 3.76 11.13
N VAL A 100 7.40 2.78 11.97
CA VAL A 100 8.77 2.27 12.07
C VAL A 100 9.23 1.66 10.74
N GLU A 101 8.37 0.92 10.05
CA GLU A 101 8.69 0.38 8.72
C GLU A 101 8.89 1.49 7.68
N ALA A 102 8.06 2.54 7.68
CA ALA A 102 8.18 3.67 6.77
C ALA A 102 9.52 4.41 6.97
N ILE A 103 9.94 4.64 8.22
CA ILE A 103 11.25 5.23 8.54
C ILE A 103 12.38 4.33 8.03
N ARG A 104 12.29 3.02 8.29
CA ARG A 104 13.28 2.03 7.83
C ARG A 104 13.37 2.02 6.30
N ALA A 105 12.24 2.07 5.61
CA ALA A 105 12.17 2.10 4.15
C ALA A 105 12.81 3.37 3.57
N LEU A 106 12.54 4.54 4.15
CA LEU A 106 13.21 5.80 3.76
C LEU A 106 14.72 5.74 3.99
N GLY A 107 15.17 5.20 5.12
CA GLY A 107 16.60 5.02 5.40
C GLY A 107 17.29 4.14 4.36
N LYS A 108 16.69 2.99 4.03
CA LYS A 108 17.20 2.10 2.96
C LYS A 108 17.27 2.81 1.60
N ALA A 109 16.23 3.56 1.23
CA ALA A 109 16.18 4.29 -0.02
C ALA A 109 17.26 5.38 -0.08
N ALA A 110 17.48 6.12 1.01
CA ALA A 110 18.51 7.16 1.10
C ALA A 110 19.93 6.58 0.98
N ILE A 111 20.22 5.50 1.72
CA ILE A 111 21.52 4.80 1.65
C ILE A 111 21.79 4.31 0.24
N LYS A 112 20.79 3.68 -0.40
CA LYS A 112 20.93 3.20 -1.77
C LYS A 112 21.24 4.34 -2.75
N ARG A 113 20.48 5.45 -2.69
CA ARG A 113 20.74 6.63 -3.53
C ARG A 113 22.14 7.21 -3.32
N TYR A 114 22.67 7.16 -2.10
CA TYR A 114 24.03 7.60 -1.81
C TYR A 114 25.08 6.69 -2.48
N LEU A 115 24.87 5.36 -2.42
CA LEU A 115 25.77 4.38 -3.03
C LEU A 115 25.72 4.44 -4.57
N ASP A 116 24.52 4.60 -5.16
CA ASP A 116 24.33 4.68 -6.62
C ASP A 116 24.95 5.96 -7.25
N ARG A 117 25.29 6.97 -6.44
CA ARG A 117 25.91 8.24 -6.88
C ARG A 117 27.43 8.25 -6.78
N LYS A 118 28.05 7.19 -6.27
CA LYS A 118 29.50 7.00 -6.21
C LYS A 118 29.98 6.13 -7.36
#